data_AF-A0A429JPK0-F1
#
_entry.id   AF-A0A429JPK0-F1
#
_cell.length_a   1.000
_cell.length_b   1.000
_cell.length_c   1.000
_cell.angle_alpha   90.00
_cell.angle_beta   90.00
_cell.angle_gamma   90.00
#
_symmetry.space_group_name_H-M   'P 1'
#
loop_
_entity.id
_entity.type
_entity.pdbx_description
1 polymer ?
#
loop_
_entity_poly.entity_id
_entity_poly.type
_entity_poly.pdbx_seq_one_letter_code
_entity_poly.pdbx_strand_id
1 'polypeptide(L)' 'AHLARRAGLPLPSDRLAGVAATVHAIDAVLGSLRDIPLGETPPAPSFTAVPGGSPSRRTS' A
#
# COMPACT_ATOMS: atom_id res chain seq x y z
N ALA A 1 14.79 -7.15 9.02
CA ALA A 1 15.87 -6.42 8.30
C ALA A 1 15.95 -6.74 6.81
N HIS A 2 15.89 -8.02 6.39
CA HIS A 2 16.09 -8.41 4.99
C HIS A 2 15.10 -7.74 4.01
N LEU A 3 13.79 -7.79 4.30
CA LEU A 3 12.76 -7.16 3.45
C LEU A 3 12.93 -5.64 3.32
N ALA A 4 13.27 -4.96 4.42
CA ALA A 4 13.56 -3.53 4.41
C ALA A 4 14.75 -3.18 3.51
N ARG A 5 15.83 -3.97 3.57
CA ARG A 5 16.97 -3.83 2.66
C ARG A 5 16.57 -4.08 1.20
N ARG A 6 15.75 -5.09 0.93
CA ARG A 6 15.25 -5.38 -0.43
C ARG A 6 14.41 -4.22 -0.98
N ALA A 7 13.69 -3.50 -0.13
CA ALA A 7 12.93 -2.31 -0.49
C ALA A 7 13.79 -1.03 -0.59
N GLY A 8 15.11 -1.11 -0.39
CA GLY A 8 15.99 0.05 -0.40
C GLY A 8 15.82 0.98 0.83
N LEU A 9 15.16 0.50 1.89
CA LEU A 9 14.89 1.26 3.11
C LEU A 9 15.75 0.70 4.26
N PRO A 10 17.00 1.17 4.44
CA PRO A 10 17.83 0.73 5.55
C PRO A 10 17.17 1.12 6.88
N LEU A 11 16.97 0.12 7.74
CA LEU A 11 16.18 0.25 8.95
C LEU A 11 17.11 0.18 10.17
N PRO A 12 17.20 1.26 10.96
CA PRO A 12 17.98 1.28 12.20
C PRO A 12 17.55 0.18 13.18
N SER A 13 18.50 -0.35 13.95
CA SER A 13 18.30 -1.50 14.85
C SER A 13 17.24 -1.24 15.91
N ASP A 14 17.20 -0.03 16.46
CA ASP A 14 16.23 0.44 17.46
C ASP A 14 14.79 0.48 16.91
N ARG A 15 14.64 0.67 15.59
CA ARG A 15 13.32 0.70 14.91
C ARG A 15 12.83 -0.68 14.51
N LEU A 16 13.71 -1.70 14.50
CA LEU A 16 13.41 -3.02 13.98
C LEU A 16 12.27 -3.70 14.74
N ALA A 17 12.26 -3.61 16.07
CA ALA A 17 11.24 -4.24 16.90
C ALA A 17 9.85 -3.65 16.64
N GLY A 18 9.75 -2.31 16.57
CA GLY A 18 8.49 -1.63 16.28
C GLY A 18 7.96 -1.96 14.89
N VAL A 19 8.81 -1.93 13.87
CA VAL A 19 8.42 -2.29 12.50
C VAL A 19 8.00 -3.75 12.41
N ALA A 20 8.70 -4.67 13.08
CA ALA A 20 8.32 -6.08 13.10
C ALA A 20 6.93 -6.29 13.72
N ALA A 21 6.62 -5.62 14.84
CA ALA A 21 5.29 -5.66 15.44
C ALA A 21 4.20 -5.16 14.49
N THR A 22 4.44 -4.06 13.78
CA THR A 22 3.49 -3.55 12.77
C THR A 22 3.31 -4.53 11.61
N VAL A 23 4.40 -5.14 11.11
CA VAL A 23 4.33 -6.14 10.05
C VAL A 23 3.52 -7.36 10.50
N HIS A 24 3.68 -7.83 11.74
CA HIS A 24 2.87 -8.92 12.28
C HIS A 24 1.40 -8.56 12.39
N ALA A 25 1.08 -7.33 12.80
CA ALA A 25 -0.31 -6.86 12.83
C ALA A 25 -0.94 -6.81 11.43
N ILE A 26 -0.20 -6.34 10.42
CA ILE A 26 -0.64 -6.35 9.02
C ILE A 26 -0.85 -7.77 8.53
N ASP A 27 0.09 -8.68 8.79
CA ASP A 27 0.00 -10.07 8.35
C ASP A 27 -1.21 -10.80 8.97
N ALA A 28 -1.54 -10.50 10.22
CA ALA A 28 -2.77 -10.99 10.85
C ALA A 28 -4.03 -10.52 10.11
N VAL A 29 -4.11 -9.23 9.76
CA VAL A 29 -5.24 -8.69 8.98
C VAL A 29 -5.29 -9.32 7.60
N LEU A 30 -4.15 -9.44 6.91
CA LEU A 30 -4.07 -10.08 5.61
C LEU A 30 -4.46 -11.56 5.67
N GLY A 31 -4.15 -12.25 6.77
CA GLY A 31 -4.65 -13.60 7.06
C GLY A 31 -6.17 -13.64 7.02
N SER A 32 -6.83 -12.81 7.84
CA SER A 32 -8.29 -12.73 7.87
C SER A 32 -8.91 -12.36 6.52
N LEU A 33 -8.27 -11.49 5.73
CA LEU A 33 -8.77 -11.12 4.40
C LEU A 33 -8.62 -12.25 3.37
N ARG A 34 -7.58 -13.08 3.48
CA ARG A 34 -7.35 -14.23 2.58
C ARG A 34 -8.38 -15.33 2.76
N ASP A 35 -8.97 -15.42 3.95
CA ASP A 35 -10.02 -16.41 4.25
C ASP A 35 -11.39 -16.03 3.65
N ILE A 36 -11.53 -14.82 3.10
CA ILE A 36 -12.78 -14.38 2.46
C ILE A 36 -12.95 -15.12 1.12
N PRO A 37 -14.06 -15.85 0.91
CA PRO A 37 -14.31 -16.52 -0.35
C PRO A 37 -14.73 -15.50 -1.41
N LEU A 38 -13.78 -15.08 -2.26
CA LEU A 38 -14.03 -14.09 -3.31
C LEU A 38 -14.80 -14.68 -4.51
N GLY A 39 -14.74 -16.00 -4.75
CA GLY A 39 -15.42 -16.63 -5.90
C GLY A 39 -15.04 -15.96 -7.22
N GLU A 40 -16.04 -15.62 -8.03
CA GLU A 40 -15.88 -14.91 -9.31
C GLU A 40 -15.84 -13.38 -9.16
N THR A 41 -15.65 -12.86 -7.94
CA THR A 41 -15.62 -11.41 -7.69
C THR A 41 -14.40 -10.79 -8.39
N PRO A 42 -14.59 -9.89 -9.36
CA PRO A 42 -13.48 -9.25 -10.04
C PRO A 42 -12.76 -8.26 -9.11
N PRO A 43 -11.48 -7.93 -9.39
CA PRO A 43 -10.78 -6.87 -8.67
C PRO A 43 -11.56 -5.55 -8.72
N ALA A 44 -11.52 -4.81 -7.62
CA ALA A 44 -12.12 -3.48 -7.58
C ALA A 44 -11.53 -2.59 -8.71
N PRO A 45 -12.34 -1.74 -9.36
CA PRO A 45 -11.87 -0.88 -10.42
C PRO A 45 -10.80 0.09 -9.90
N SER A 46 -9.73 0.28 -10.67
CA SER A 46 -8.68 1.24 -10.35
C SER A 46 -9.23 2.67 -10.46
N PHE A 47 -9.13 3.45 -9.39
CA PHE A 47 -9.41 4.87 -9.45
C PHE A 47 -8.29 5.61 -10.19
N THR A 48 -8.59 6.12 -11.38
CA THR A 48 -7.71 7.04 -12.10
C THR A 48 -8.17 8.46 -11.80
N ALA A 49 -7.40 9.18 -10.98
CA ALA A 49 -7.63 10.60 -10.78
C ALA A 49 -7.46 11.32 -12.12
N VAL A 50 -8.51 12.01 -12.60
CA VAL A 50 -8.38 12.90 -13.75
C VAL A 50 -7.44 14.03 -13.32
N PRO A 51 -6.31 14.26 -14.02
CA PRO A 51 -5.47 15.43 -13.74
C PRO A 51 -6.36 16.66 -13.87
N GLY A 52 -6.48 17.44 -12.79
CA GLY A 52 -7.33 18.62 -12.77
C GLY A 52 -7.01 19.49 -13.98
N GLY A 53 -8.00 19.69 -14.85
CA GLY A 53 -7.82 20.45 -16.08
C GLY A 53 -7.28 21.83 -15.70
N SER A 54 -6.06 22.14 -16.15
CA SER A 54 -5.54 23.50 -16.10
C SER A 54 -6.59 24.41 -16.73
N PRO A 55 -7.09 25.45 -16.05
CA PRO A 55 -8.04 26.37 -16.65
C PRO A 55 -7.33 27.00 -17.85
N SER A 56 -7.78 26.67 -19.06
CA SER A 56 -7.27 27.26 -20.29
C SER A 56 -7.34 28.76 -20.14
N ARG A 57 -6.17 29.40 -20.00
CA ARG A 57 -6.02 30.85 -19.99
C ARG A 57 -6.57 31.37 -21.30
N ARG A 58 -7.80 31.90 -21.27
CA ARG A 58 -8.41 32.63 -22.39
C ARG A 58 -7.54 33.86 -22.63
N THR A 59 -6.69 33.82 -23.66
CA THR A 59 -5.99 35.01 -24.14
C THR A 59 -7.00 35.82 -24.95
N SER A 60 -7.19 37.07 -24.52
CA SER A 60 -7.92 38.13 -25.24
C SER A 60 -7.18 38.59 -26.47
#